data_AF-A0A4R6DGZ2-F1
#
_entry.id   AF-A0A4R6DGZ2-F1
#
_cell.length_a   1.000
_cell.length_b   1.000
_cell.length_c   1.000
_cell.angle_alpha   90.00
_cell.angle_beta   90.00
_cell.angle_gamma   90.00
#
_symmetry.space_group_name_H-M   'P 1'
#
loop_
_entity.id
_entity.type
_entity.pdbx_description
1 polymer ?
#
loop_
_entity_poly.entity_id
_entity_poly.type
_entity_poly.pdbx_seq_one_letter_code
_entity_poly.pdbx_strand_id
1 'polypeptide(L)'
;METLYSAYFNYKNVALVEGTKREAIAAWRDVKLSELTNQRELLEQFMKETFKERATVIEGFFEKLDEAIESGNDNLLEKSIMGILTIAKHSPLLQAKDLMDAMRNPDVKVIDL
;
A
#
# COMPACT_ATOMS: atom_id res chain seq x y z
N MET A 1 -8.05 59.32 9.30
CA MET A 1 -9.13 58.56 9.97
C MET A 1 -9.66 57.56 8.97
N GLU A 2 -9.55 56.26 9.24
CA GLU A 2 -10.30 55.27 8.47
C GLU A 2 -11.79 55.55 8.61
N THR A 3 -12.52 55.51 7.49
CA THR A 3 -13.98 55.67 7.51
C THR A 3 -14.62 54.30 7.77
N LEU A 4 -15.82 54.28 8.32
CA LEU A 4 -16.57 53.03 8.52
C LEU A 4 -16.72 52.23 7.21
N TYR A 5 -16.86 52.94 6.09
CA TYR A 5 -16.92 52.35 4.75
C TYR A 5 -15.63 51.61 4.36
N SER A 6 -14.46 52.24 4.54
CA SER A 6 -13.18 51.61 4.21
C SER A 6 -12.88 50.40 5.11
N ALA A 7 -13.24 50.48 6.40
CA ALA A 7 -13.09 49.36 7.34
C ALA A 7 -13.99 48.17 6.97
N TYR A 8 -15.26 48.42 6.61
CA TYR A 8 -16.19 47.38 6.16
C TYR A 8 -15.72 46.71 4.86
N PHE A 9 -15.29 47.50 3.88
CA PHE A 9 -14.80 46.97 2.61
C PHE A 9 -13.53 46.14 2.80
N ASN A 10 -12.59 46.61 3.63
CA ASN A 10 -11.39 45.87 3.99
C ASN A 10 -11.74 44.53 4.65
N TYR A 11 -12.61 44.55 5.67
CA TYR A 11 -13.10 43.33 6.30
C TYR A 11 -13.70 42.34 5.29
N LYS A 12 -14.56 42.81 4.36
CA LYS A 12 -15.17 41.94 3.34
C LYS A 12 -14.13 41.31 2.42
N ASN A 13 -13.12 42.08 2.00
CA ASN A 13 -12.04 41.55 1.17
C ASN A 13 -11.19 40.53 1.92
N VAL A 14 -10.82 40.81 3.17
CA VAL A 14 -10.09 39.86 4.02
C VAL A 14 -10.90 38.59 4.22
N ALA A 15 -12.19 38.71 4.54
CA ALA A 15 -13.07 37.55 4.72
C ALA A 15 -13.17 36.69 3.45
N LEU A 16 -13.23 37.31 2.27
CA LEU A 16 -13.25 36.61 0.98
C LEU A 16 -11.93 35.87 0.74
N VAL A 17 -10.79 36.57 0.87
CA VAL A 17 -9.45 36.01 0.64
C VAL A 17 -9.18 34.84 1.61
N GLU A 18 -9.49 35.02 2.90
CA GLU A 18 -9.33 33.97 3.89
C GLU A 18 -10.33 32.82 3.67
N GLY A 19 -11.52 33.10 3.14
CA GLY A 19 -12.47 32.09 2.67
C GLY A 19 -11.86 31.20 1.57
N THR A 20 -11.35 31.81 0.51
CA THR A 20 -10.69 31.09 -0.59
C THR A 20 -9.48 30.28 -0.11
N LYS A 21 -8.67 30.82 0.81
CA LYS A 21 -7.54 30.07 1.40
C LYS A 21 -8.02 28.82 2.15
N ARG A 22 -9.10 28.92 2.93
CA ARG A 22 -9.67 27.76 3.64
C ARG A 22 -10.22 26.72 2.67
N GLU A 23 -10.89 27.14 1.60
CA GLU A 23 -11.35 26.23 0.55
C GLU A 23 -10.19 25.50 -0.13
N ALA A 24 -9.11 26.21 -0.45
CA ALA A 24 -7.91 25.61 -1.02
C ALA A 24 -7.28 24.58 -0.06
N ILE A 25 -7.19 24.88 1.24
CA ILE A 25 -6.70 23.93 2.26
C ILE A 25 -7.63 22.70 2.35
N ALA A 26 -8.95 22.91 2.32
CA ALA A 26 -9.92 21.81 2.35
C ALA A 26 -9.79 20.91 1.13
N ALA A 27 -9.71 21.47 -0.08
CA ALA A 27 -9.50 20.72 -1.30
C ALA A 27 -8.19 19.93 -1.29
N TRP A 28 -7.09 20.56 -0.84
CA TRP A 28 -5.80 19.90 -0.70
C TRP A 28 -5.86 18.74 0.30
N ARG A 29 -6.51 18.94 1.45
CA ARG A 29 -6.72 17.90 2.47
C ARG A 29 -7.50 16.73 1.87
N ASP A 30 -8.59 17.00 1.15
CA ASP A 30 -9.47 15.96 0.64
C ASP A 30 -8.75 15.10 -0.42
N VAL A 31 -7.98 15.73 -1.32
CA VAL A 31 -7.07 15.01 -2.24
C VAL A 31 -6.06 14.18 -1.46
N LYS A 32 -5.40 14.76 -0.45
CA LYS A 32 -4.35 14.05 0.28
C LYS A 32 -4.87 12.87 1.10
N LEU A 33 -6.06 13.01 1.68
CA LEU A 33 -6.75 11.92 2.37
C LEU A 33 -7.14 10.81 1.39
N SER A 34 -7.65 11.16 0.21
CA SER A 34 -7.96 10.16 -0.82
C SER A 34 -6.71 9.40 -1.27
N GLU A 35 -5.60 10.09 -1.50
CA GLU A 35 -4.31 9.46 -1.82
C GLU A 35 -3.88 8.47 -0.72
N LEU A 36 -3.90 8.88 0.55
CA LEU A 36 -3.50 8.03 1.68
C LEU A 36 -4.42 6.82 1.84
N THR A 37 -5.73 7.00 1.65
CA THR A 37 -6.70 5.90 1.70
C THR A 37 -6.42 4.88 0.60
N ASN A 38 -6.18 5.33 -0.63
CA ASN A 38 -5.88 4.45 -1.76
C ASN A 38 -4.56 3.70 -1.54
N GLN A 39 -3.53 4.38 -1.04
CA GLN A 39 -2.24 3.74 -0.71
C GLN A 39 -2.39 2.66 0.36
N ARG A 40 -3.20 2.94 1.40
CA ARG A 40 -3.49 1.97 2.47
C ARG A 40 -4.22 0.75 1.91
N GLU A 41 -5.27 0.95 1.12
CA GLU A 41 -6.07 -0.14 0.56
C GLU A 41 -5.26 -1.04 -0.36
N LEU A 42 -4.43 -0.44 -1.22
CA LEU A 42 -3.54 -1.19 -2.10
C LEU A 42 -2.53 -2.04 -1.31
N LEU A 43 -1.90 -1.45 -0.28
CA LEU A 43 -0.96 -2.16 0.58
C LEU A 43 -1.63 -3.30 1.36
N GLU A 44 -2.82 -3.05 1.91
CA GLU A 44 -3.61 -4.08 2.62
C GLU A 44 -3.97 -5.24 1.70
N GLN A 45 -4.44 -4.94 0.48
CA GLN A 45 -4.77 -5.96 -0.52
C GLN A 45 -3.53 -6.75 -0.93
N PHE A 46 -2.43 -6.07 -1.27
CA PHE A 46 -1.17 -6.71 -1.64
C PHE A 46 -0.69 -7.67 -0.54
N MET A 47 -0.67 -7.21 0.70
CA MET A 47 -0.24 -8.02 1.84
C MET A 47 -1.17 -9.23 2.03
N LYS A 48 -2.48 -9.00 2.01
CA LYS A 48 -3.46 -10.08 2.20
C LYS A 48 -3.30 -11.18 1.15
N GLU A 49 -3.25 -10.82 -0.13
CA GLU A 49 -3.15 -11.81 -1.20
C GLU A 49 -1.77 -12.49 -1.20
N THR A 50 -0.68 -11.73 -1.00
CA THR A 50 0.68 -12.29 -0.94
C THR A 50 0.82 -13.32 0.19
N PHE A 51 0.34 -13.00 1.40
CA PHE A 51 0.43 -13.95 2.52
C PHE A 51 -0.49 -15.15 2.34
N LYS A 52 -1.67 -14.96 1.77
CA LYS A 52 -2.60 -16.04 1.46
C LYS A 52 -2.02 -17.01 0.44
N GLU A 53 -1.48 -16.51 -0.67
CA GLU A 53 -0.84 -17.33 -1.70
C GLU A 53 0.33 -18.12 -1.11
N ARG A 54 1.19 -17.45 -0.35
CA ARG A 54 2.32 -18.11 0.33
C ARG A 54 1.87 -19.22 1.27
N ALA A 55 0.82 -19.00 2.05
CA ALA A 55 0.28 -20.02 2.94
C ALA A 55 -0.19 -21.24 2.13
N THR A 56 -0.99 -21.03 1.09
CA THR A 56 -1.49 -22.11 0.22
C THR A 56 -0.35 -22.90 -0.44
N VAL A 57 0.68 -22.22 -0.95
CA VAL A 57 1.81 -22.90 -1.60
C VAL A 57 2.64 -23.70 -0.58
N ILE A 58 2.89 -23.14 0.61
CA ILE A 58 3.63 -23.83 1.67
C ILE A 58 2.84 -25.04 2.19
N GLU A 59 1.53 -24.90 2.41
CA GLU A 59 0.64 -26.01 2.77
C GLU A 59 0.73 -27.14 1.74
N GLY A 60 0.66 -26.82 0.44
CA GLY A 60 0.84 -27.81 -0.62
C GLY A 60 2.21 -28.51 -0.60
N PHE A 61 3.29 -27.81 -0.22
CA PHE A 61 4.59 -28.46 -0.04
C PHE A 61 4.65 -29.36 1.20
N PHE A 62 3.93 -29.03 2.27
CA PHE A 62 3.81 -29.91 3.43
C PHE A 62 3.04 -31.19 3.08
N GLU A 63 1.95 -31.10 2.32
CA GLU A 63 1.24 -32.29 1.82
C GLU A 63 2.17 -33.21 0.98
N LYS A 64 3.03 -32.61 0.15
CA LYS A 64 4.01 -33.36 -0.65
C LYS A 64 5.15 -33.94 0.19
N LEU A 65 5.52 -33.29 1.28
CA LEU A 65 6.46 -33.83 2.27
C LEU A 65 5.89 -35.08 2.94
N ASP A 66 4.62 -35.03 3.37
CA ASP A 66 3.95 -36.18 3.98
C ASP A 66 3.90 -37.36 3.00
N GLU A 67 3.51 -37.11 1.75
CA GLU A 67 3.52 -38.12 0.67
C GLU A 67 4.92 -38.71 0.43
N ALA A 68 5.98 -37.88 0.46
CA ALA A 68 7.35 -38.33 0.29
C ALA A 68 7.81 -39.26 1.42
N ILE A 69 7.43 -38.93 2.66
CA ILE A 69 7.78 -39.73 3.85
C ILE A 69 7.07 -41.08 3.79
N GLU A 70 5.78 -41.10 3.48
CA GLU A 70 4.99 -42.34 3.38
C GLU A 70 5.48 -43.27 2.27
N SER A 71 5.88 -42.69 1.12
CA SER A 71 6.35 -43.45 -0.04
C SER A 71 7.85 -43.78 -0.03
N GLY A 72 8.62 -43.26 0.92
CA GLY A 72 10.08 -43.38 0.93
C GLY A 72 10.76 -42.71 -0.29
N ASN A 73 10.13 -41.68 -0.85
CA ASN A 73 10.61 -40.99 -2.05
C ASN A 73 11.52 -39.80 -1.68
N ASP A 74 12.80 -40.08 -1.50
CA ASP A 74 13.82 -39.09 -1.13
C ASP A 74 13.89 -37.90 -2.11
N ASN A 75 13.60 -38.10 -3.39
CA ASN A 75 13.62 -37.01 -4.37
C ASN A 75 12.46 -36.04 -4.16
N LEU A 76 11.27 -36.54 -3.84
CA LEU A 76 10.11 -35.69 -3.53
C LEU A 76 10.32 -34.97 -2.19
N LEU A 77 10.94 -35.64 -1.21
CA LEU A 77 11.30 -35.06 0.08
C LEU A 77 12.21 -33.84 -0.11
N GLU A 78 13.33 -34.03 -0.83
CA GLU A 78 14.32 -32.98 -1.08
C GLU A 78 13.72 -31.78 -1.82
N LYS A 79 12.93 -32.04 -2.87
CA LYS A 79 12.28 -31.00 -3.67
C LYS A 79 11.26 -30.19 -2.86
N SER A 80 10.48 -30.85 -2.01
CA SER A 80 9.45 -30.18 -1.21
C SER A 80 10.10 -29.27 -0.15
N ILE A 81 11.16 -29.73 0.51
CA ILE A 81 11.97 -28.89 1.43
C ILE A 81 12.59 -27.70 0.70
N MET A 82 13.17 -27.92 -0.48
CA MET A 82 13.74 -26.84 -1.30
C MET A 82 12.68 -25.80 -1.70
N GLY A 83 11.45 -26.24 -2.01
CA GLY A 83 10.34 -25.35 -2.32
C GLY A 83 10.01 -24.42 -1.15
N ILE A 84 9.82 -25.00 0.05
CA ILE A 84 9.57 -24.23 1.29
C ILE A 84 10.71 -23.25 1.56
N LEU A 85 11.96 -23.71 1.49
CA LEU A 85 13.13 -22.86 1.73
C LEU A 85 13.20 -21.70 0.74
N THR A 86 12.89 -21.94 -0.53
CA THR A 86 12.87 -20.89 -1.57
C THR A 86 11.86 -19.80 -1.22
N ILE A 87 10.65 -20.17 -0.82
CA ILE A 87 9.63 -19.19 -0.40
C ILE A 87 10.06 -18.45 0.87
N ALA A 88 10.59 -19.17 1.86
CA ALA A 88 11.02 -18.60 3.13
C ALA A 88 12.18 -17.59 2.99
N LYS A 89 13.05 -17.78 1.99
CA LYS A 89 14.17 -16.86 1.69
C LYS A 89 13.71 -15.50 1.18
N HIS A 90 12.54 -15.42 0.53
CA HIS A 90 12.03 -14.16 -0.01
C HIS A 90 11.05 -13.51 0.96
N SER A 91 11.40 -12.32 1.46
CA SER A 91 10.53 -11.56 2.37
C SER A 91 9.46 -10.78 1.60
N PRO A 92 8.16 -11.00 1.87
CA PRO A 92 7.08 -10.21 1.27
C PRO A 92 7.10 -8.74 1.73
N LEU A 93 7.74 -8.45 2.87
CA LEU A 93 7.90 -7.07 3.37
C LEU A 93 8.86 -6.24 2.52
N LEU A 94 9.81 -6.89 1.84
CA LEU A 94 10.70 -6.18 0.91
C LEU A 94 9.92 -5.70 -0.32
N GLN A 95 9.08 -6.58 -0.87
CA GLN A 95 8.20 -6.25 -2.00
C GLN A 95 7.16 -5.18 -1.61
N ALA A 96 6.60 -5.25 -0.39
CA ALA A 96 5.71 -4.22 0.13
C ALA A 96 6.41 -2.85 0.23
N LYS A 97 7.69 -2.82 0.58
CA LYS A 97 8.49 -1.59 0.58
C LYS A 97 8.64 -1.03 -0.84
N ASP A 98 8.98 -1.87 -1.81
CA ASP A 98 9.12 -1.44 -3.20
C ASP A 98 7.80 -0.88 -3.75
N LEU A 99 6.68 -1.51 -3.41
CA LEU A 99 5.33 -1.01 -3.69
C LEU A 99 5.08 0.37 -3.07
N MET A 100 5.43 0.56 -1.79
CA MET A 100 5.30 1.86 -1.11
C MET A 100 6.17 2.94 -1.75
N ASP A 101 7.38 2.60 -2.18
CA ASP A 101 8.29 3.55 -2.83
C ASP A 101 7.76 3.93 -4.23
N ALA A 102 7.18 2.97 -4.97
CA ALA A 102 6.51 3.22 -6.25
C ALA A 102 5.28 4.15 -6.10
N MET A 103 4.44 3.91 -5.08
CA MET A 103 3.26 4.75 -4.79
C MET A 103 3.59 6.21 -4.43
N ARG A 104 4.81 6.46 -3.94
CA ARG A 104 5.28 7.81 -3.57
C ARG A 104 6.00 8.52 -4.71
N ASN A 105 6.32 7.80 -5.79
CA ASN A 105 7.05 8.35 -6.92
C ASN A 105 6.07 8.97 -7.94
N PRO A 106 6.11 10.30 -8.15
CA PRO A 106 5.23 10.97 -9.11
C PRO A 106 5.47 10.57 -10.58
N ASP A 107 6.63 9.96 -10.88
CA ASP A 107 6.98 9.50 -12.23
C ASP A 107 6.43 8.09 -12.55
N VAL A 108 5.97 7.36 -11.53
CA VAL A 108 5.36 6.03 -11.70
C VAL A 108 3.88 6.20 -12.05
N LYS A 109 3.54 5.93 -13.32
CA LYS A 109 2.17 6.10 -13.84
C LYS A 109 1.28 4.88 -13.64
N VAL A 110 1.89 3.71 -13.53
CA VAL A 110 1.22 2.42 -13.37
C VAL A 110 2.05 1.57 -12.43
N ILE A 111 1.38 0.91 -11.49
CA ILE A 111 1.97 -0.10 -10.62
C ILE A 111 1.39 -1.42 -11.09
N ASP A 112 2.21 -2.24 -11.75
CA ASP A 112 1.84 -3.61 -12.10
C ASP A 112 1.94 -4.46 -10.83
N LEU A 113 0.84 -5.13 -10.48
CA LEU A 113 0.73 -6.10 -9.39
C LEU A 113 0.67 -7.51 -9.94
#